data_AF-E3JDQ3-F1
#
_entry.id   AF-E3JDQ3-F1
#
_cell.length_a   1.000
_cell.length_b   1.000
_cell.length_c   1.000
_cell.angle_alpha   90.00
_cell.angle_beta   90.00
_cell.angle_gamma   90.00
#
_symmetry.space_group_name_H-M   'P 1'
#
loop_
_entity.id
_entity.type
_entity.pdbx_description
1 polymer ?
#
loop_
_entity_poly.entity_id
_entity_poly.type
_entity_poly.pdbx_seq_one_letter_code
_entity_poly.pdbx_strand_id
1 'polypeptide(L)'
;MSEVMKRRRAELGLSQQQLAERVGVDRRQIRRYEADEQQPLLSVGLALAEALGVSAAELAGRPSPSVGLAGIWWSAWQTFKDGAEVITSQEVRIGERLGDHMTMDALSRGNVTLEEGGYLWRGELRIWDNHILMGWYAADDGSVTSKGTMYFALHPHGINLQGRWVGLSYDGPIVTGWAATAKTESEARALIESLKQRGTPV
;
A
#
# COMPACT_ATOMS: atom_id res chain seq x y z
N MET A 1 -2.04 2.62 23.67
CA MET A 1 -2.89 1.48 23.30
C MET A 1 -4.32 1.90 23.03
N SER A 2 -5.01 2.55 23.98
CA SER A 2 -6.34 3.12 23.81
C SER A 2 -6.54 3.91 22.52
N GLU A 3 -5.64 4.84 22.22
CA GLU A 3 -5.72 5.68 21.01
C GLU A 3 -5.61 4.88 19.72
N VAL A 4 -4.66 3.94 19.64
CA VAL A 4 -4.52 3.02 18.49
C VAL A 4 -5.78 2.18 18.32
N MET A 5 -6.33 1.67 19.43
CA MET A 5 -7.54 0.85 19.45
C MET A 5 -8.77 1.63 18.95
N LYS A 6 -9.00 2.85 19.47
CA LYS A 6 -10.10 3.73 19.03
C LYS A 6 -9.97 4.06 17.54
N ARG A 7 -8.78 4.49 17.12
CA ARG A 7 -8.48 4.89 15.74
C ARG A 7 -8.76 3.74 14.77
N ARG A 8 -8.13 2.56 14.99
CA ARG A 8 -8.29 1.39 14.12
C ARG A 8 -9.72 0.85 14.11
N ARG A 9 -10.38 0.84 15.27
CA ARG A 9 -11.80 0.44 15.34
C ARG A 9 -12.68 1.35 14.49
N ALA A 10 -12.45 2.67 14.53
CA ALA A 10 -13.20 3.64 13.73
C ALA A 10 -12.90 3.50 12.22
N GLU A 11 -11.63 3.34 11.84
CA GLU A 11 -11.22 3.11 10.44
C GLU A 11 -11.85 1.84 9.84
N LEU A 12 -12.00 0.79 10.65
CA LEU A 12 -12.66 -0.46 10.25
C LEU A 12 -14.20 -0.39 10.30
N GLY A 13 -14.79 0.75 10.70
CA GLY A 13 -16.24 0.91 10.83
C GLY A 13 -16.87 0.04 11.93
N LEU A 14 -16.09 -0.37 12.95
CA LEU A 14 -16.55 -1.27 13.99
C LEU A 14 -17.13 -0.51 15.19
N SER A 15 -18.26 -1.00 15.70
CA SER A 15 -18.73 -0.65 17.04
C SER A 15 -17.89 -1.34 18.11
N GLN A 16 -17.92 -0.84 19.35
CA GLN A 16 -17.27 -1.52 20.48
C GLN A 16 -17.83 -2.93 20.70
N GLN A 17 -19.12 -3.15 20.42
CA GLN A 17 -19.76 -4.46 20.51
C GLN A 17 -19.19 -5.45 19.48
N GLN A 18 -19.08 -5.03 18.23
CA GLN A 18 -18.52 -5.88 17.17
C GLN A 18 -17.05 -6.23 17.41
N LEU A 19 -16.26 -5.28 17.93
CA LEU A 19 -14.88 -5.56 18.31
C LEU A 19 -14.82 -6.57 19.47
N ALA A 20 -15.70 -6.42 20.47
CA ALA A 20 -15.79 -7.35 21.59
C ALA A 20 -16.09 -8.78 21.12
N GLU A 21 -17.04 -8.93 20.19
CA GLU A 21 -17.41 -10.21 19.58
C GLU A 21 -16.25 -10.84 18.81
N ARG A 22 -15.49 -10.06 18.03
CA ARG A 22 -14.31 -10.55 17.30
C ARG A 22 -13.19 -11.04 18.21
N VAL A 23 -13.00 -10.36 19.34
CA VAL A 23 -11.92 -10.65 20.29
C VAL A 23 -12.33 -11.72 21.30
N GLY A 24 -13.63 -11.98 21.47
CA GLY A 24 -14.18 -12.93 22.45
C GLY A 24 -14.19 -12.38 23.88
N VAL A 25 -14.47 -11.08 24.04
CA VAL A 25 -14.55 -10.40 25.35
C VAL A 25 -15.87 -9.65 25.52
N ASP A 26 -16.17 -9.21 26.73
CA ASP A 26 -17.37 -8.38 27.00
C ASP A 26 -17.17 -6.94 26.48
N ARG A 27 -18.24 -6.31 25.95
CA ARG A 27 -18.22 -4.91 25.48
C ARG A 27 -17.70 -3.93 26.53
N ARG A 28 -17.97 -4.18 27.81
CA ARG A 28 -17.48 -3.36 28.94
C ARG A 28 -15.96 -3.43 29.04
N GLN A 29 -15.34 -4.56 28.69
CA GLN A 29 -13.88 -4.67 28.66
C GLN A 29 -13.30 -3.79 27.55
N ILE A 30 -13.86 -3.85 26.34
CA ILE A 30 -13.47 -2.95 25.23
C ILE A 30 -13.57 -1.49 25.65
N ARG A 31 -14.69 -1.09 26.26
CA ARG A 31 -14.86 0.28 26.77
C ARG A 31 -13.76 0.67 27.77
N ARG A 32 -13.43 -0.20 28.72
CA ARG A 32 -12.38 0.05 29.73
C ARG A 32 -11.00 0.13 29.11
N TYR A 33 -10.71 -0.71 28.12
CA TYR A 33 -9.45 -0.68 27.37
C TYR A 33 -9.29 0.63 26.59
N GLU A 34 -10.35 1.09 25.92
CA GLU A 34 -10.33 2.38 25.21
C GLU A 34 -10.28 3.59 26.17
N ALA A 35 -10.75 3.45 27.40
CA ALA A 35 -10.68 4.49 28.41
C ALA A 35 -9.37 4.49 29.22
N ASP A 36 -8.42 3.58 28.92
CA ASP A 36 -7.22 3.30 29.71
C ASP A 36 -7.51 2.95 31.20
N GLU A 37 -8.75 2.62 31.53
CA GLU A 37 -9.18 2.20 32.89
C GLU A 37 -8.67 0.79 33.23
N GLN A 38 -8.39 -0.02 32.21
CA GLN A 38 -7.94 -1.39 32.36
C GLN A 38 -6.98 -1.76 31.21
N GLN A 39 -5.94 -2.52 31.51
CA GLN A 39 -5.08 -3.13 30.48
C GLN A 39 -5.55 -4.57 30.20
N PRO A 40 -5.57 -5.02 28.93
CA PRO A 40 -5.91 -6.39 28.59
C PRO A 40 -4.80 -7.35 29.03
N LEU A 41 -5.18 -8.59 29.31
CA LEU A 41 -4.21 -9.68 29.40
C LEU A 41 -3.51 -9.85 28.04
N LEU A 42 -2.29 -10.40 28.03
CA LEU A 42 -1.51 -10.58 26.80
C LEU A 42 -2.29 -11.32 25.71
N SER A 43 -2.99 -12.40 26.06
CA SER A 43 -3.82 -13.16 25.10
C SER A 43 -4.92 -12.30 24.46
N VAL A 44 -5.59 -11.46 25.25
CA VAL A 44 -6.60 -10.52 24.77
C VAL A 44 -5.95 -9.40 23.94
N GLY A 45 -4.77 -8.93 24.33
CA GLY A 45 -3.99 -7.96 23.55
C GLY A 45 -3.61 -8.47 22.17
N LEU A 46 -3.20 -9.75 22.06
CA LEU A 46 -2.91 -10.38 20.77
C LEU A 46 -4.18 -10.51 19.90
N ALA A 47 -5.28 -10.96 20.49
CA ALA A 47 -6.57 -11.05 19.78
C ALA A 47 -7.09 -9.66 19.34
N LEU A 48 -6.87 -8.62 20.15
CA LEU A 48 -7.16 -7.23 19.78
C LEU A 48 -6.33 -6.78 18.59
N ALA A 49 -5.02 -7.05 18.61
CA ALA A 49 -4.11 -6.67 17.53
C ALA A 49 -4.53 -7.32 16.20
N GLU A 50 -4.85 -8.62 16.24
CA GLU A 50 -5.37 -9.36 15.09
C GLU A 50 -6.70 -8.80 14.58
N ALA A 51 -7.69 -8.61 15.48
CA ALA A 51 -9.01 -8.09 15.11
C ALA A 51 -8.97 -6.66 14.54
N LEU A 52 -7.96 -5.87 14.91
CA LEU A 52 -7.74 -4.49 14.45
C LEU A 52 -6.76 -4.39 13.26
N GLY A 53 -6.18 -5.51 12.84
CA GLY A 53 -5.22 -5.58 11.74
C GLY A 53 -3.96 -4.75 11.99
N VAL A 54 -3.44 -4.76 13.22
CA VAL A 54 -2.18 -4.10 13.62
C VAL A 54 -1.25 -5.09 14.31
N SER A 55 0.04 -4.78 14.43
CA SER A 55 0.93 -5.62 15.24
C SER A 55 0.72 -5.41 16.74
N ALA A 56 1.10 -6.40 17.56
CA ALA A 56 1.07 -6.26 19.02
C ALA A 56 1.94 -5.09 19.51
N ALA A 57 3.05 -4.83 18.82
CA ALA A 57 3.92 -3.68 19.09
C ALA A 57 3.18 -2.36 18.81
N GLU A 58 2.51 -2.26 17.66
CA GLU A 58 1.69 -1.10 17.29
C GLU A 58 0.53 -0.87 18.24
N LEU A 59 -0.18 -1.93 18.63
CA LEU A 59 -1.21 -1.85 19.66
C LEU A 59 -0.65 -1.34 20.99
N ALA A 60 0.56 -1.76 21.36
CA ALA A 60 1.27 -1.26 22.54
C ALA A 60 1.82 0.17 22.37
N GLY A 61 1.54 0.85 21.26
CA GLY A 61 2.01 2.22 20.97
C GLY A 61 3.48 2.28 20.57
N ARG A 62 4.11 1.14 20.27
CA ARG A 62 5.45 1.10 19.67
C ARG A 62 5.29 1.08 18.15
N PRO A 63 6.07 1.82 17.37
CA PRO A 63 6.05 1.65 15.92
C PRO A 63 6.27 0.17 15.59
N SER A 64 5.39 -0.39 14.75
CA SER A 64 5.52 -1.79 14.30
C SER A 64 6.93 -2.01 13.72
N PRO A 65 7.54 -3.20 13.90
CA PRO A 65 8.58 -3.62 12.98
C PRO A 65 8.01 -3.45 11.56
N SER A 66 8.74 -2.73 10.71
CA SER A 66 8.34 -2.50 9.33
C SER A 66 8.02 -3.83 8.68
N VAL A 67 6.88 -3.94 8.01
CA VAL A 67 6.71 -4.98 6.99
C VAL A 67 7.93 -4.88 6.07
N GLY A 68 8.70 -5.97 5.95
CA GLY A 68 9.86 -6.02 5.08
C GLY A 68 9.40 -5.93 3.62
N LEU A 69 9.38 -4.72 3.08
CA LEU A 69 9.07 -4.48 1.68
C LEU A 69 10.31 -4.65 0.79
N ALA A 70 11.51 -4.63 1.37
CA ALA A 70 12.75 -4.77 0.64
C ALA A 70 12.77 -6.07 -0.19
N GLY A 71 13.27 -5.98 -1.42
CA GLY A 71 13.42 -7.12 -2.31
C GLY A 71 12.79 -6.89 -3.68
N ILE A 72 12.59 -8.00 -4.39
CA ILE A 72 12.06 -8.04 -5.76
C ILE A 72 10.55 -8.19 -5.73
N TRP A 73 9.90 -7.41 -6.58
CA TRP A 73 8.45 -7.37 -6.76
C TRP A 73 8.11 -7.19 -8.25
N TRP A 74 6.84 -7.35 -8.57
CA TRP A 74 6.26 -6.99 -9.84
C TRP A 74 5.29 -5.84 -9.67
N SER A 75 5.48 -4.76 -10.42
CA SER A 75 4.52 -3.66 -10.48
C SER A 75 3.78 -3.65 -11.80
N ALA A 76 2.48 -3.40 -11.74
CA ALA A 76 1.61 -3.22 -12.89
C ALA A 76 1.02 -1.80 -12.88
N TRP A 77 0.86 -1.25 -14.08
CA TRP A 77 0.45 0.13 -14.30
C TRP A 77 -0.64 0.18 -15.36
N GLN A 78 -1.77 0.76 -15.01
CA GLN A 78 -2.75 1.21 -15.99
C GLN A 78 -2.26 2.51 -16.61
N THR A 79 -2.07 2.54 -17.92
CA THR A 79 -1.68 3.73 -18.69
C THR A 79 -2.53 3.83 -19.95
N PHE A 80 -2.31 4.89 -20.73
CA PHE A 80 -3.05 5.17 -21.95
C PHE A 80 -2.09 5.63 -23.06
N LYS A 81 -2.37 5.21 -24.28
CA LYS A 81 -1.70 5.64 -25.51
C LYS A 81 -2.75 5.84 -26.59
N ASP A 82 -2.81 7.04 -27.14
CA ASP A 82 -3.84 7.45 -28.12
C ASP A 82 -5.26 7.21 -27.57
N GLY A 83 -5.44 7.38 -26.25
CA GLY A 83 -6.71 7.12 -25.54
C GLY A 83 -7.06 5.65 -25.32
N ALA A 84 -6.27 4.70 -25.86
CA ALA A 84 -6.45 3.28 -25.61
C ALA A 84 -5.76 2.86 -24.31
N GLU A 85 -6.47 2.11 -23.47
CA GLU A 85 -5.92 1.55 -22.23
C GLU A 85 -4.82 0.52 -22.53
N VAL A 86 -3.72 0.64 -21.82
CA VAL A 86 -2.61 -0.34 -21.82
C VAL A 86 -2.26 -0.69 -20.38
N ILE A 87 -2.21 -1.99 -20.08
CA ILE A 87 -1.70 -2.48 -18.79
C ILE A 87 -0.26 -2.95 -18.99
N THR A 88 0.68 -2.19 -18.43
CA THR A 88 2.10 -2.54 -18.43
C THR A 88 2.47 -3.20 -17.10
N SER A 89 3.51 -4.02 -17.11
CA SER A 89 4.02 -4.72 -15.94
C SER A 89 5.55 -4.79 -16.00
N GLN A 90 6.22 -4.57 -14.88
CA GLN A 90 7.68 -4.53 -14.78
C GLN A 90 8.15 -5.16 -13.46
N GLU A 91 9.32 -5.81 -13.51
CA GLU A 91 10.02 -6.21 -12.29
C GLU A 91 10.63 -4.96 -11.63
N VAL A 92 10.43 -4.81 -10.32
CA VAL A 92 10.94 -3.68 -9.54
C VAL A 92 11.71 -4.16 -8.31
N ARG A 93 12.69 -3.38 -7.90
CA ARG A 93 13.35 -3.53 -6.60
C ARG A 93 12.81 -2.47 -5.65
N ILE A 94 12.35 -2.90 -4.48
CA ILE A 94 12.16 -2.02 -3.34
C ILE A 94 13.43 -2.11 -2.49
N GLY A 95 14.06 -0.97 -2.21
CA GLY A 95 15.30 -0.90 -1.43
C GLY A 95 15.09 -1.18 0.06
N GLU A 96 16.19 -1.28 0.81
CA GLU A 96 16.11 -1.31 2.28
C GLU A 96 15.54 0.01 2.81
N ARG A 97 14.79 -0.07 3.92
CA ARG A 97 14.19 1.10 4.53
C ARG A 97 15.27 1.96 5.20
N LEU A 98 15.37 3.23 4.79
CA LEU A 98 16.23 4.24 5.41
C LEU A 98 15.36 5.29 6.10
N GLY A 99 15.20 5.18 7.42
CA GLY A 99 14.30 6.04 8.18
C GLY A 99 12.83 5.77 7.81
N ASP A 100 12.17 6.74 7.21
CA ASP A 100 10.81 6.63 6.64
C ASP A 100 10.80 6.61 5.11
N HIS A 101 11.97 6.53 4.46
CA HIS A 101 12.10 6.50 3.00
C HIS A 101 12.51 5.10 2.50
N MET A 102 12.10 4.79 1.27
CA MET A 102 12.48 3.60 0.52
C MET A 102 12.65 3.96 -0.95
N THR A 103 13.63 3.35 -1.62
CA THR A 103 13.73 3.44 -3.09
C THR A 103 12.84 2.41 -3.75
N MET A 104 12.36 2.72 -4.95
CA MET A 104 11.69 1.77 -5.82
C MET A 104 12.20 1.97 -7.25
N ASP A 105 12.82 0.94 -7.83
CA ASP A 105 13.50 1.04 -9.13
C ASP A 105 12.99 -0.05 -10.07
N ALA A 106 12.68 0.30 -11.32
CA ALA A 106 12.43 -0.69 -12.36
C ALA A 106 13.71 -1.43 -12.75
N LEU A 107 13.62 -2.75 -12.83
CA LEU A 107 14.71 -3.63 -13.24
C LEU A 107 14.57 -4.12 -14.68
N SER A 108 13.37 -4.00 -15.25
CA SER A 108 13.09 -4.35 -16.64
C SER A 108 12.16 -3.32 -17.27
N ARG A 109 12.19 -3.23 -18.61
CA ARG A 109 11.23 -2.42 -19.39
C ARG A 109 9.82 -3.02 -19.39
N GLY A 110 9.70 -4.24 -18.91
CA GLY A 110 8.42 -4.93 -18.74
C GLY A 110 7.96 -5.71 -19.94
N ASN A 111 6.65 -5.87 -20.02
CA ASN A 111 5.93 -6.56 -21.09
C ASN A 111 5.69 -5.71 -22.35
N VAL A 112 6.27 -4.50 -22.42
CA VAL A 112 6.17 -3.58 -23.57
C VAL A 112 7.56 -3.19 -24.07
N THR A 113 7.66 -3.00 -25.38
CA THR A 113 8.88 -2.51 -26.04
C THR A 113 9.13 -1.03 -25.75
N LEU A 114 10.32 -0.53 -26.09
CA LEU A 114 10.63 0.90 -25.98
C LEU A 114 9.67 1.78 -26.81
N GLU A 115 9.30 1.32 -28.01
CA GLU A 115 8.38 2.02 -28.93
C GLU A 115 6.93 2.05 -28.40
N GLU A 116 6.58 1.07 -27.57
CA GLU A 116 5.31 0.98 -26.86
C GLU A 116 5.32 1.75 -25.52
N GLY A 117 6.46 2.37 -25.16
CA GLY A 117 6.61 3.19 -23.95
C GLY A 117 7.27 2.46 -22.78
N GLY A 118 7.99 1.38 -23.02
CA GLY A 118 8.77 0.67 -22.00
C GLY A 118 10.08 1.36 -21.64
N TYR A 119 10.20 1.86 -20.41
CA TYR A 119 11.40 2.52 -19.89
C TYR A 119 11.76 2.05 -18.48
N LEU A 120 13.04 2.23 -18.13
CA LEU A 120 13.48 2.12 -16.74
C LEU A 120 13.22 3.43 -16.01
N TRP A 121 12.89 3.34 -14.74
CA TRP A 121 12.65 4.49 -13.87
C TRP A 121 13.15 4.19 -12.47
N ARG A 122 13.41 5.27 -11.73
CA ARG A 122 13.72 5.24 -10.30
C ARG A 122 12.72 6.09 -9.55
N GLY A 123 12.52 5.77 -8.30
CA GLY A 123 11.61 6.48 -7.43
C GLY A 123 12.00 6.38 -5.98
N GLU A 124 11.40 7.26 -5.20
CA GLU A 124 11.52 7.28 -3.75
C GLU A 124 10.13 7.42 -3.16
N LEU A 125 9.83 6.58 -2.17
CA LEU A 125 8.57 6.56 -1.45
C LEU A 125 8.83 6.80 0.03
N ARG A 126 8.04 7.69 0.63
CA ARG A 126 7.95 7.86 2.08
C ARG A 126 6.82 6.99 2.62
N ILE A 127 7.07 6.31 3.74
CA ILE A 127 6.09 5.51 4.47
C ILE A 127 5.42 6.36 5.55
N TRP A 128 4.09 6.40 5.53
CA TRP A 128 3.23 7.07 6.49
C TRP A 128 2.38 6.04 7.24
N ASP A 129 2.36 6.14 8.56
CA ASP A 129 1.57 5.27 9.46
C ASP A 129 1.75 3.75 9.19
N ASN A 130 2.92 3.36 8.65
CA ASN A 130 3.22 2.00 8.17
C ASN A 130 2.21 1.40 7.18
N HIS A 131 1.36 2.23 6.57
CA HIS A 131 0.26 1.78 5.71
C HIS A 131 0.24 2.49 4.36
N ILE A 132 0.64 3.76 4.30
CA ILE A 132 0.62 4.53 3.06
C ILE A 132 2.06 4.75 2.59
N LEU A 133 2.32 4.49 1.30
CA LEU A 133 3.58 4.81 0.65
C LEU A 133 3.31 5.84 -0.43
N MET A 134 4.00 6.98 -0.39
CA MET A 134 3.84 8.00 -1.41
C MET A 134 5.14 8.70 -1.71
N GLY A 135 5.30 9.13 -2.96
CA GLY A 135 6.49 9.84 -3.38
C GLY A 135 6.57 10.00 -4.88
N TRP A 136 7.77 10.02 -5.44
CA TRP A 136 7.99 10.37 -6.84
C TRP A 136 8.61 9.22 -7.63
N TYR A 137 8.47 9.29 -8.96
CA TYR A 137 9.26 8.51 -9.90
C TYR A 137 9.74 9.38 -11.06
N ALA A 138 10.86 9.01 -11.65
CA ALA A 138 11.42 9.63 -12.84
C ALA A 138 12.10 8.57 -13.72
N ALA A 139 11.92 8.70 -15.03
CA ALA A 139 12.61 7.86 -16.01
C ALA A 139 14.13 8.00 -15.88
N ASP A 140 14.82 6.86 -16.03
CA ASP A 140 16.27 6.70 -15.92
C ASP A 140 16.92 6.49 -17.31
N ASP A 141 16.11 6.46 -18.37
CA ASP A 141 16.57 6.45 -19.75
C ASP A 141 16.66 7.87 -20.31
N GLY A 142 17.83 8.25 -20.85
CA GLY A 142 18.10 9.62 -21.29
C GLY A 142 17.19 10.17 -22.40
N SER A 143 16.43 9.32 -23.09
CA SER A 143 15.45 9.74 -24.10
C SER A 143 14.01 9.90 -23.55
N VAL A 144 13.75 9.44 -22.32
CA VAL A 144 12.40 9.44 -21.73
C VAL A 144 12.32 10.47 -20.62
N THR A 145 11.39 11.42 -20.74
CA THR A 145 11.22 12.50 -19.75
C THR A 145 10.10 12.25 -18.75
N SER A 146 9.53 11.04 -18.75
CA SER A 146 8.44 10.62 -17.87
C SER A 146 8.82 10.77 -16.41
N LYS A 147 7.92 11.35 -15.62
CA LYS A 147 8.05 11.55 -14.18
C LYS A 147 6.70 11.89 -13.58
N GLY A 148 6.56 11.64 -12.28
CA GLY A 148 5.31 11.87 -11.59
C GLY A 148 5.37 11.47 -10.13
N THR A 149 4.19 11.23 -9.56
CA THR A 149 4.00 10.76 -8.18
C THR A 149 3.25 9.43 -8.14
N MET A 150 3.53 8.66 -7.09
CA MET A 150 2.81 7.44 -6.74
C MET A 150 2.19 7.59 -5.35
N TYR A 151 1.00 7.01 -5.18
CA TYR A 151 0.31 6.85 -3.90
C TYR A 151 -0.14 5.40 -3.78
N PHE A 152 0.33 4.68 -2.77
CA PHE A 152 0.02 3.29 -2.49
C PHE A 152 -0.52 3.10 -1.08
N ALA A 153 -1.53 2.25 -0.94
CA ALA A 153 -1.91 1.61 0.30
C ALA A 153 -1.29 0.21 0.38
N LEU A 154 -0.62 -0.07 1.49
CA LEU A 154 -0.02 -1.36 1.80
C LEU A 154 -1.08 -2.30 2.36
N HIS A 155 -1.18 -3.49 1.79
CA HIS A 155 -2.02 -4.55 2.35
C HIS A 155 -1.61 -4.83 3.82
N PRO A 156 -2.54 -5.04 4.76
CA PRO A 156 -2.22 -5.24 6.19
C PRO A 156 -1.20 -6.35 6.48
N HIS A 157 -1.19 -7.41 5.66
CA HIS A 157 -0.22 -8.51 5.75
C HIS A 157 1.06 -8.30 4.93
N GLY A 158 1.25 -7.14 4.30
CA GLY A 158 2.46 -6.83 3.57
C GLY A 158 2.65 -7.56 2.25
N ILE A 159 1.58 -8.09 1.66
CA ILE A 159 1.64 -8.98 0.49
C ILE A 159 1.49 -8.26 -0.85
N ASN A 160 0.95 -7.03 -0.86
CA ASN A 160 0.85 -6.19 -2.04
C ASN A 160 0.68 -4.70 -1.68
N LEU A 161 0.94 -3.85 -2.67
CA LEU A 161 0.64 -2.43 -2.69
C LEU A 161 -0.44 -2.17 -3.73
N GLN A 162 -1.41 -1.32 -3.43
CA GLN A 162 -2.48 -0.94 -4.35
C GLN A 162 -2.65 0.57 -4.32
N GLY A 163 -2.82 1.22 -5.47
CA GLY A 163 -2.70 2.65 -5.51
C GLY A 163 -2.95 3.29 -6.86
N ARG A 164 -2.49 4.52 -7.00
CA ARG A 164 -2.53 5.28 -8.23
C ARG A 164 -1.19 5.96 -8.49
N TRP A 165 -0.90 6.17 -9.75
CA TRP A 165 0.15 7.09 -10.17
C TRP A 165 -0.49 8.31 -10.86
N VAL A 166 0.22 9.44 -10.82
CA VAL A 166 -0.10 10.65 -11.58
C VAL A 166 1.19 11.18 -12.18
N GLY A 167 1.24 11.42 -13.48
CA GLY A 167 2.47 11.89 -14.10
C GLY A 167 2.34 12.23 -15.58
N LEU A 168 3.49 12.56 -16.17
CA LEU A 168 3.63 12.76 -17.60
C LEU A 168 3.42 11.43 -18.32
N SER A 169 2.60 11.44 -19.37
CA SER A 169 2.47 10.31 -20.29
C SER A 169 2.44 10.79 -21.74
N TYR A 170 2.32 9.84 -22.68
CA TYR A 170 2.12 10.15 -24.08
C TYR A 170 0.85 10.97 -24.33
N ASP A 171 -0.23 10.69 -23.59
CA ASP A 171 -1.55 11.30 -23.76
C ASP A 171 -1.68 12.68 -23.08
N GLY A 172 -0.65 13.14 -22.37
CA GLY A 172 -0.63 14.50 -21.84
C GLY A 172 0.25 14.71 -20.60
N PRO A 173 0.31 15.97 -20.12
CA PRO A 173 1.18 16.34 -19.02
C PRO A 173 0.67 15.88 -17.64
N ILE A 174 -0.61 15.54 -17.53
CA ILE A 174 -1.21 15.08 -16.26
C ILE A 174 -2.15 13.93 -16.59
N VAL A 175 -1.64 12.71 -16.44
CA VAL A 175 -2.41 11.47 -16.63
C VAL A 175 -2.31 10.63 -15.36
N THR A 176 -3.34 9.82 -15.10
CA THR A 176 -3.38 8.93 -13.93
C THR A 176 -3.94 7.58 -14.31
N GLY A 177 -3.47 6.54 -13.63
CA GLY A 177 -4.05 5.21 -13.68
C GLY A 177 -3.87 4.45 -12.38
N TRP A 178 -4.53 3.31 -12.28
CA TRP A 178 -4.29 2.33 -11.23
C TRP A 178 -2.85 1.82 -11.26
N ALA A 179 -2.31 1.58 -10.07
CA ALA A 179 -1.01 0.97 -9.85
C ALA A 179 -1.15 -0.16 -8.83
N ALA A 180 -0.44 -1.26 -9.04
CA ALA A 180 -0.40 -2.36 -8.09
C ALA A 180 0.98 -3.02 -8.09
N THR A 181 1.46 -3.43 -6.92
CA THR A 181 2.72 -4.14 -6.76
C THR A 181 2.50 -5.42 -5.96
N ALA A 182 2.94 -6.56 -6.48
CA ALA A 182 2.75 -7.89 -5.88
C ALA A 182 3.99 -8.77 -6.08
N LYS A 183 3.97 -10.00 -5.55
CA LYS A 183 5.12 -10.92 -5.64
C LYS A 183 5.30 -11.52 -7.03
N THR A 184 4.23 -11.60 -7.81
CA THR A 184 4.25 -12.10 -9.18
C THR A 184 3.61 -11.13 -10.16
N GLU A 185 3.99 -11.23 -11.44
CA GLU A 185 3.40 -10.43 -12.51
C GLU A 185 1.88 -10.62 -12.62
N SER A 186 1.43 -11.87 -12.57
CA SER A 186 0.02 -12.23 -12.70
C SER A 186 -0.82 -11.64 -11.58
N GLU A 187 -0.34 -11.69 -10.34
CA GLU A 187 -0.99 -11.06 -9.18
C GLU A 187 -1.07 -9.54 -9.35
N ALA A 188 0.03 -8.88 -9.74
CA ALA A 188 0.07 -7.43 -9.92
C ALA A 188 -0.95 -6.98 -10.96
N ARG A 189 -1.03 -7.68 -12.11
CA ARG A 189 -2.02 -7.38 -13.17
C ARG A 189 -3.45 -7.69 -12.74
N ALA A 190 -3.69 -8.81 -12.03
CA ALA A 190 -5.01 -9.14 -11.52
C ALA A 190 -5.53 -8.10 -10.51
N LEU A 191 -4.64 -7.52 -9.70
CA LEU A 191 -4.98 -6.43 -8.78
C LEU A 191 -5.47 -5.18 -9.52
N ILE A 192 -4.86 -4.84 -10.66
CA ILE A 192 -5.33 -3.71 -11.50
C ILE A 192 -6.78 -3.94 -11.95
N GLU A 193 -7.11 -5.13 -12.45
CA GLU A 193 -8.49 -5.44 -12.85
C GLU A 193 -9.48 -5.38 -11.69
N SER A 194 -9.08 -5.88 -10.51
CA SER A 194 -9.90 -5.77 -9.29
C SER A 194 -10.08 -4.32 -8.85
N LEU A 195 -9.06 -3.47 -8.97
CA LEU A 195 -9.15 -2.05 -8.65
C LEU A 195 -10.06 -1.31 -9.62
N LYS A 196 -10.00 -1.61 -10.92
CA LYS A 196 -10.91 -1.04 -11.93
C LYS A 196 -12.36 -1.36 -11.62
N GLN A 197 -12.66 -2.61 -11.24
CA GLN A 197 -14.02 -3.04 -10.89
C GLN A 197 -14.54 -2.37 -9.61
N ARG A 198 -13.68 -2.18 -8.60
CA ARG A 198 -14.03 -1.50 -7.35
C ARG A 198 -14.07 0.03 -7.47
N GLY A 199 -13.46 0.56 -8.53
CA GLY A 199 -12.93 1.91 -8.59
C GLY A 199 -13.61 2.84 -9.61
N THR A 200 -14.94 2.78 -9.72
CA THR A 200 -15.69 3.97 -10.16
C THR A 200 -16.66 4.41 -9.06
N PRO A 201 -16.20 5.19 -8.06
CA PRO A 201 -17.09 6.15 -7.42
C PRO A 201 -17.42 7.23 -8.46
N VAL A 202 -18.71 7.38 -8.77
CA VAL A 202 -19.27 8.51 -9.53
C VAL A 202 -19.02 9.82 -8.78
#